data_AF-A0A413R1U0-F1
#
_entry.id   AF-A0A413R1U0-F1
#
_cell.length_a   1.000
_cell.length_b   1.000
_cell.length_c   1.000
_cell.angle_alpha   90.00
_cell.angle_beta   90.00
_cell.angle_gamma   90.00
#
_symmetry.space_group_name_H-M   'P 1'
#
loop_
_entity.id
_entity.type
_entity.pdbx_description
1 polymer ?
#
loop_
_entity_poly.entity_id
_entity_poly.type
_entity_poly.pdbx_seq_one_letter_code
_entity_poly.pdbx_strand_id
1 'polypeptide(L)'
;MFALIKKDIIFTKKWILLSVVYAVVATWLIMHEGATNILFTFFLVPFFVTSLPFTKIMSIEDNSDTRDFIRRLPVSKYLVVFSRAVFILFMLLISSISIFVIQTIGFNVEYNTDMLIKIASIILIFLLYFMLQLGVFYKYSYHASQSILVIISFAVIVLGFITENIDLVKYFKNFDWSILLFIMAIINVVVYFIDTKLYAGK
;
A
#
# COMPACT_ATOMS: atom_id res chain seq x y z
N MET A 1 5.01 -20.24 6.19
CA MET A 1 4.91 -18.76 6.02
C MET A 1 5.98 -18.23 5.07
N PHE A 2 7.27 -18.30 5.43
CA PHE A 2 8.37 -17.78 4.59
C PHE A 2 8.42 -18.37 3.16
N ALA A 3 8.06 -19.64 2.99
CA ALA A 3 7.98 -20.26 1.67
C ALA A 3 6.92 -19.61 0.75
N LEU A 4 5.77 -19.18 1.30
CA LEU A 4 4.73 -18.47 0.53
C LEU A 4 5.23 -17.09 0.11
N ILE A 5 5.82 -16.34 1.03
CA ILE A 5 6.37 -15.01 0.74
C ILE A 5 7.50 -15.12 -0.29
N LYS A 6 8.42 -16.07 -0.13
CA LYS A 6 9.51 -16.33 -1.08
C LYS A 6 8.97 -16.65 -2.47
N LYS A 7 7.93 -17.48 -2.55
CA LYS A 7 7.23 -17.80 -3.80
C LYS A 7 6.70 -16.52 -4.46
N ASP A 8 6.02 -15.67 -3.70
CA ASP A 8 5.42 -14.44 -4.25
C ASP A 8 6.48 -13.44 -4.73
N ILE A 9 7.60 -13.29 -4.02
CA ILE A 9 8.74 -12.46 -4.44
C ILE A 9 9.34 -12.98 -5.75
N ILE A 10 9.51 -14.30 -5.90
CA ILE A 10 10.07 -14.90 -7.12
C ILE A 10 9.14 -14.63 -8.32
N PHE A 11 7.83 -14.83 -8.15
CA PHE A 11 6.87 -14.61 -9.23
C PHE A 11 6.68 -13.13 -9.60
N THR A 12 6.86 -12.23 -8.63
CA THR A 12 6.69 -10.78 -8.85
C THR A 12 8.00 -10.03 -9.08
N LYS A 13 9.16 -10.70 -9.12
CA LYS A 13 10.49 -10.06 -9.24
C LYS A 13 10.57 -8.99 -10.34
N LYS A 14 10.01 -9.26 -11.52
CA LYS A 14 9.98 -8.30 -12.64
C LYS A 14 9.15 -7.05 -12.31
N TRP A 15 8.02 -7.24 -11.63
CA TRP A 15 7.12 -6.17 -11.23
C TRP A 15 7.67 -5.35 -10.05
N ILE A 16 8.39 -6.01 -9.12
CA ILE A 16 9.12 -5.33 -8.05
C ILE A 16 10.24 -4.46 -8.63
N LEU A 17 10.97 -4.94 -9.64
CA LEU A 17 11.99 -4.14 -10.31
C LEU A 17 11.36 -2.92 -11.00
N LEU A 18 10.27 -3.12 -11.75
CA LEU A 18 9.55 -2.05 -12.43
C LEU A 18 9.03 -1.00 -11.44
N SER A 19 8.49 -1.43 -10.29
CA SER A 19 8.00 -0.50 -9.28
C SER A 19 9.10 0.34 -8.65
N VAL A 20 10.27 -0.24 -8.39
CA VAL A 20 11.42 0.51 -7.85
C VAL A 20 11.92 1.54 -8.86
N VAL A 21 12.02 1.17 -10.14
CA VAL A 21 12.39 2.13 -11.21
C VAL A 21 11.38 3.26 -11.29
N TYR A 22 10.09 2.95 -11.23
CA TYR A 22 9.02 3.95 -11.20
C TYR A 22 9.17 4.90 -10.00
N ALA A 23 9.42 4.38 -8.79
CA ALA A 23 9.61 5.20 -7.61
C ALA A 23 10.73 6.23 -7.78
N VAL A 24 11.87 5.81 -8.35
CA VAL A 24 13.01 6.71 -8.57
C VAL A 24 12.67 7.81 -9.58
N VAL A 25 12.12 7.43 -10.74
CA VAL A 25 11.81 8.38 -11.82
C VAL A 25 10.70 9.34 -11.42
N ALA A 26 9.61 8.84 -10.84
CA ALA A 26 8.47 9.65 -10.43
C ALA A 26 8.85 10.65 -9.34
N THR A 27 9.61 10.22 -8.33
CA THR A 27 10.06 11.13 -7.27
C THR A 27 10.99 12.21 -7.81
N TRP A 28 11.89 11.85 -8.73
CA TRP A 28 12.81 12.82 -9.35
C TRP A 28 12.06 13.88 -10.18
N LEU A 29 11.09 13.46 -11.01
CA LEU A 29 10.28 14.38 -11.82
C LEU A 29 9.45 15.33 -10.96
N ILE A 30 8.74 14.80 -9.96
CA ILE A 30 7.84 15.60 -9.11
C ILE A 30 8.63 16.64 -8.30
N MET A 31 9.85 16.30 -7.87
CA MET A 31 10.69 17.24 -7.13
C MET A 31 11.35 18.29 -8.03
N HIS A 32 11.51 18.02 -9.33
CA HIS A 32 11.99 19.02 -10.31
C HIS A 32 10.94 20.11 -10.59
N GLU A 33 9.65 19.78 -10.50
CA GLU A 33 8.53 20.73 -10.71
C GLU A 33 8.27 21.65 -9.50
N GLY A 34 8.93 21.43 -8.35
CA GLY A 34 8.93 22.34 -7.20
C GLY A 34 8.33 21.76 -5.91
N ALA A 35 8.73 22.35 -4.78
CA ALA A 35 8.50 21.85 -3.41
C ALA A 35 7.04 21.69 -2.96
N THR A 36 6.06 22.22 -3.72
CA THR A 36 4.63 22.13 -3.38
C THR A 36 4.05 20.72 -3.57
N ASN A 37 4.72 19.85 -4.36
CA ASN A 37 4.21 18.52 -4.69
C ASN A 37 4.78 17.38 -3.81
N ILE A 38 5.46 17.70 -2.70
CA ILE A 38 6.05 16.70 -1.80
C ILE A 38 4.98 15.72 -1.24
N LEU A 39 3.78 16.23 -0.95
CA LEU A 39 2.63 15.41 -0.54
C LEU A 39 2.21 14.41 -1.63
N PHE A 40 2.28 14.81 -2.90
CA PHE A 40 1.99 13.94 -4.04
C PHE A 40 3.00 12.80 -4.16
N THR A 41 4.29 13.05 -3.90
CA THR A 41 5.30 11.97 -3.84
C THR A 41 5.04 10.97 -2.72
N PHE A 42 4.63 11.45 -1.53
CA PHE A 42 4.29 10.57 -0.41
C PHE A 42 3.04 9.71 -0.67
N PHE A 43 2.18 10.11 -1.61
CA PHE A 43 1.03 9.30 -2.02
C PHE A 43 1.36 8.37 -3.20
N LEU A 44 1.91 8.91 -4.29
CA LEU A 44 2.10 8.16 -5.54
C LEU A 44 3.12 7.03 -5.40
N VAL A 45 4.22 7.27 -4.69
CA VAL A 45 5.31 6.29 -4.59
C VAL A 45 4.85 5.04 -3.83
N PRO A 46 4.30 5.12 -2.60
CA PRO A 46 3.81 3.94 -1.90
C PRO A 46 2.68 3.26 -2.67
N PHE A 47 1.77 4.03 -3.28
CA PHE A 47 0.65 3.51 -4.06
C PHE A 47 1.12 2.64 -5.23
N PHE A 48 1.97 3.16 -6.12
CA PHE A 48 2.43 2.41 -7.29
C PHE A 48 3.41 1.29 -6.93
N VAL A 49 4.26 1.51 -5.92
CA VAL A 49 5.28 0.52 -5.57
C VAL A 49 4.69 -0.78 -5.08
N THR A 50 3.60 -0.67 -4.33
CA THR A 50 2.89 -1.79 -3.71
C THR A 50 1.79 -2.34 -4.62
N SER A 51 1.02 -1.48 -5.29
CA SER A 51 -0.12 -1.91 -6.12
C SER A 51 0.29 -2.78 -7.30
N LEU A 52 1.41 -2.48 -7.97
CA LEU A 52 1.88 -3.23 -9.14
C LEU A 52 2.15 -4.72 -8.82
N PRO A 53 3.05 -5.06 -7.89
CA PRO A 53 3.30 -6.46 -7.55
C PRO A 53 2.11 -7.11 -6.85
N PHE A 54 1.37 -6.37 -6.02
CA PHE A 54 0.23 -6.92 -5.28
C PHE A 54 -0.94 -7.32 -6.21
N THR A 55 -1.29 -6.44 -7.15
CA THR A 55 -2.27 -6.72 -8.21
C THR A 55 -1.87 -7.94 -9.02
N LYS A 56 -0.58 -8.10 -9.31
CA LYS A 56 -0.11 -9.28 -10.05
C LYS A 56 -0.30 -10.57 -9.26
N ILE A 57 -0.05 -10.58 -7.94
CA ILE A 57 -0.31 -11.74 -7.08
C ILE A 57 -1.79 -12.11 -7.15
N MET A 58 -2.70 -11.14 -6.96
CA MET A 58 -4.14 -11.38 -7.03
C MET A 58 -4.55 -11.96 -8.39
N SER A 59 -3.99 -11.45 -9.50
CA SER A 59 -4.30 -11.96 -10.85
C SER A 59 -3.89 -13.43 -11.03
N ILE A 60 -2.79 -13.86 -10.40
CA ILE A 60 -2.29 -15.24 -10.50
C ILE A 60 -3.14 -16.17 -9.63
N GLU A 61 -3.56 -15.69 -8.45
CA GLU A 61 -4.40 -16.45 -7.50
C GLU A 61 -5.86 -16.56 -7.92
N ASP A 62 -6.34 -15.67 -8.78
CA ASP A 62 -7.69 -15.75 -9.31
C ASP A 62 -7.85 -16.86 -10.36
N ASN A 63 -6.75 -17.38 -10.91
CA ASN A 63 -6.77 -18.51 -11.83
C ASN A 63 -7.24 -19.79 -11.11
N SER A 64 -8.12 -20.56 -11.76
CA SER A 64 -8.75 -21.76 -11.20
C SER A 64 -7.73 -22.78 -10.70
N ASP A 65 -6.71 -23.06 -11.51
CA ASP A 65 -5.71 -24.08 -11.22
C ASP A 65 -4.84 -23.67 -10.01
N THR A 66 -4.47 -22.39 -9.95
CA THR A 66 -3.71 -21.83 -8.83
C THR A 66 -4.54 -21.84 -7.54
N ARG A 67 -5.82 -21.49 -7.63
CA ARG A 67 -6.73 -21.46 -6.49
C ARG A 67 -6.91 -22.84 -5.89
N ASP A 68 -7.11 -23.85 -6.74
CA ASP A 68 -7.25 -25.24 -6.29
C ASP A 68 -5.94 -25.80 -5.75
N PHE A 69 -4.80 -25.41 -6.32
CA PHE A 69 -3.48 -25.73 -5.76
C PHE A 69 -3.31 -25.14 -4.36
N ILE A 70 -3.62 -23.86 -4.16
CA ILE A 70 -3.49 -23.18 -2.85
C ILE A 70 -4.41 -23.83 -1.81
N ARG A 71 -5.63 -24.23 -2.18
CA ARG A 71 -6.57 -24.93 -1.28
C ARG A 71 -6.07 -26.30 -0.85
N ARG A 72 -5.27 -26.98 -1.68
CA ARG A 72 -4.71 -28.30 -1.36
C ARG A 72 -3.44 -28.23 -0.51
N LEU A 73 -2.82 -27.04 -0.37
CA LEU A 73 -1.66 -26.89 0.49
C LEU A 73 -2.06 -27.09 1.96
N PRO A 74 -1.25 -27.80 2.77
CA PRO A 74 -1.49 -27.99 4.21
C PRO A 74 -1.13 -26.72 4.99
N VAL A 75 -1.71 -25.59 4.62
CA VAL A 75 -1.46 -24.28 5.22
C VAL A 75 -2.78 -23.72 5.75
N SER A 76 -2.75 -23.21 6.98
CA SER A 76 -3.95 -22.61 7.56
C SER A 76 -4.38 -21.37 6.77
N LYS A 77 -5.70 -21.18 6.68
CA LYS A 77 -6.30 -20.02 6.02
C LYS A 77 -5.76 -18.68 6.55
N TYR A 78 -5.56 -18.60 7.87
CA TYR A 78 -4.93 -17.46 8.54
C TYR A 78 -3.52 -17.18 8.04
N LEU A 79 -2.69 -18.21 7.84
CA LEU A 79 -1.32 -18.06 7.35
C LEU A 79 -1.26 -17.52 5.91
N VAL A 80 -2.27 -17.80 5.07
CA VAL A 80 -2.35 -17.26 3.72
C VAL A 80 -2.60 -15.75 3.76
N VAL A 81 -3.66 -15.32 4.46
CA VAL A 81 -3.99 -13.88 4.62
C VAL A 81 -2.85 -13.14 5.29
N PHE A 82 -2.24 -13.72 6.34
CA PHE A 82 -1.09 -13.15 7.02
C PHE A 82 0.12 -13.00 6.09
N SER A 83 0.39 -13.97 5.21
CA SER A 83 1.49 -13.84 4.25
C SER A 83 1.29 -12.67 3.27
N ARG A 84 0.05 -12.40 2.87
CA ARG A 84 -0.32 -11.26 2.01
C ARG A 84 -0.15 -9.94 2.76
N ALA A 85 -0.58 -9.89 4.02
CA ALA A 85 -0.39 -8.75 4.89
C ALA A 85 1.10 -8.40 5.07
N VAL A 86 1.94 -9.40 5.36
CA VAL A 86 3.38 -9.23 5.49
C VAL A 86 4.02 -8.78 4.17
N PHE A 87 3.56 -9.31 3.04
CA PHE A 87 4.03 -8.89 1.72
C PHE A 87 3.71 -7.40 1.45
N ILE A 88 2.48 -6.96 1.71
CA ILE A 88 2.08 -5.54 1.57
C ILE A 88 2.98 -4.66 2.45
N LEU A 89 3.16 -5.04 3.72
CA LEU A 89 4.00 -4.29 4.65
C LEU A 89 5.45 -4.21 4.17
N PHE A 90 6.01 -5.31 3.67
CA PHE A 90 7.35 -5.34 3.10
C PHE A 90 7.50 -4.41 1.89
N MET A 91 6.52 -4.40 0.99
CA MET A 91 6.53 -3.50 -0.16
C MET A 91 6.37 -2.03 0.24
N LEU A 92 5.58 -1.73 1.28
CA LEU A 92 5.46 -0.39 1.83
C LEU A 92 6.78 0.09 2.44
N LEU A 93 7.52 -0.78 3.13
CA LEU A 93 8.85 -0.45 3.66
C LEU A 93 9.85 -0.15 2.54
N ILE A 94 9.83 -0.91 1.44
CA ILE A 94 10.66 -0.60 0.26
C ILE A 94 10.30 0.78 -0.29
N SER A 95 9.00 1.10 -0.38
CA SER A 95 8.56 2.39 -0.86
C SER A 95 9.04 3.54 0.04
N SER A 96 8.96 3.39 1.37
CA SER A 96 9.43 4.43 2.29
C SER A 96 10.94 4.59 2.25
N ILE A 97 11.70 3.50 2.10
CA ILE A 97 13.16 3.57 1.94
C ILE A 97 13.51 4.30 0.63
N SER A 98 12.80 4.02 -0.47
CA SER A 98 13.05 4.68 -1.75
C SER A 98 12.83 6.20 -1.67
N ILE A 99 11.76 6.64 -1.00
CA ILE A 99 11.49 8.06 -0.77
C ILE A 99 12.60 8.68 0.10
N PHE A 100 12.99 7.99 1.17
CA PHE A 100 14.03 8.44 2.09
C PHE A 100 15.37 8.69 1.38
N VAL A 101 15.81 7.73 0.56
CA VAL A 101 17.06 7.83 -0.20
C VAL A 101 17.03 9.01 -1.17
N ILE A 102 15.91 9.22 -1.89
CA ILE A 102 15.82 10.28 -2.89
C ILE A 102 15.76 11.67 -2.24
N GLN A 103 15.06 11.82 -1.13
CA GLN A 103 14.94 13.09 -0.42
C GLN A 103 16.24 13.48 0.31
N THR A 104 16.94 12.50 0.90
CA THR A 104 18.23 12.75 1.57
C THR A 104 19.34 13.06 0.56
N ILE A 105 19.54 12.22 -0.46
CA ILE A 105 20.66 12.34 -1.41
C ILE A 105 20.36 13.41 -2.47
N GLY A 106 19.12 13.45 -2.97
CA GLY A 106 18.76 14.32 -4.09
C GLY A 106 18.47 15.77 -3.70
N PHE A 107 17.99 16.01 -2.48
CA PHE A 107 17.43 17.31 -2.10
C PHE A 107 17.78 17.79 -0.68
N ASN A 108 18.68 17.09 0.03
CA ASN A 108 19.18 17.47 1.36
C ASN A 108 18.08 17.83 2.37
N VAL A 109 16.99 17.05 2.41
CA VAL A 109 15.91 17.26 3.38
C VAL A 109 16.29 16.66 4.74
N GLU A 110 16.24 17.46 5.81
CA GLU A 110 16.44 16.99 7.19
C GLU A 110 15.16 16.33 7.73
N TYR A 111 15.31 15.13 8.30
CA TYR A 111 14.21 14.39 8.90
C TYR A 111 14.10 14.68 10.39
N ASN A 112 12.98 15.32 10.78
CA ASN A 112 12.63 15.49 12.18
C ASN A 112 11.69 14.35 12.67
N THR A 113 11.57 14.19 13.99
CA THR A 113 10.70 13.17 14.62
C THR A 113 9.25 13.28 14.19
N ASP A 114 8.72 14.49 14.04
CA ASP A 114 7.37 14.76 13.52
C ASP A 114 7.18 14.23 12.07
N MET A 115 8.22 14.33 11.23
CA MET A 115 8.17 13.82 9.86
C MET A 115 8.14 12.29 9.82
N LEU A 116 8.85 11.61 10.73
CA LEU A 116 8.82 10.16 10.86
C LEU A 116 7.43 9.65 11.30
N ILE A 117 6.78 10.33 12.24
CA ILE A 117 5.41 10.02 12.68
C ILE A 117 4.44 10.14 11.51
N LYS A 118 4.57 11.20 10.70
CA LYS A 118 3.76 11.38 9.48
C LYS A 118 3.99 10.26 8.47
N ILE A 119 5.24 9.88 8.18
CA ILE A 119 5.53 8.75 7.29
C ILE A 119 4.93 7.44 7.82
N ALA A 120 5.04 7.17 9.11
CA ALA A 120 4.47 5.96 9.73
C ALA A 120 2.93 5.94 9.63
N SER A 121 2.26 7.08 9.83
CA SER A 121 0.81 7.19 9.64
C SER A 121 0.38 6.93 8.19
N ILE A 122 1.15 7.42 7.21
CA ILE A 122 0.92 7.19 5.78
C ILE A 122 1.06 5.70 5.45
N ILE A 123 2.08 5.03 5.97
CA ILE A 123 2.26 3.58 5.80
C ILE A 123 1.03 2.82 6.32
N LEU A 124 0.49 3.21 7.48
CA LEU A 124 -0.71 2.57 8.06
C LEU A 124 -1.99 2.84 7.28
N ILE A 125 -2.14 4.04 6.71
CA ILE A 125 -3.25 4.37 5.80
C ILE A 125 -3.19 3.47 4.57
N PHE A 126 -2.01 3.34 3.95
CA PHE A 126 -1.84 2.46 2.80
C PHE A 126 -1.99 0.99 3.16
N LEU A 127 -1.52 0.56 4.32
CA LEU A 127 -1.73 -0.80 4.79
C LEU A 127 -3.23 -1.10 4.88
N LEU A 128 -4.00 -0.21 5.51
CA LEU A 128 -5.45 -0.34 5.63
C LEU A 128 -6.11 -0.44 4.26
N TYR A 129 -5.71 0.44 3.35
CA TYR A 129 -6.20 0.46 1.98
C TYR A 129 -5.99 -0.88 1.26
N PHE A 130 -4.78 -1.44 1.30
CA PHE A 130 -4.48 -2.72 0.65
C PHE A 130 -5.13 -3.92 1.36
N MET A 131 -5.36 -3.86 2.67
CA MET A 131 -6.14 -4.87 3.38
C MET A 131 -7.62 -4.84 2.96
N LEU A 132 -8.23 -3.66 2.87
CA LEU A 132 -9.61 -3.55 2.36
C LEU A 132 -9.73 -4.08 0.93
N GLN A 133 -8.73 -3.81 0.09
CA GLN A 133 -8.65 -4.38 -1.25
C GLN A 133 -8.54 -5.92 -1.22
N LEU A 134 -7.79 -6.47 -0.27
CA LEU A 134 -7.66 -7.92 -0.06
C LEU A 134 -8.99 -8.55 0.37
N GLY A 135 -9.73 -7.91 1.28
CA GLY A 135 -11.06 -8.37 1.70
C GLY A 135 -12.06 -8.43 0.55
N VAL A 136 -12.06 -7.41 -0.32
CA VAL A 136 -12.91 -7.38 -1.52
C VAL A 136 -12.51 -8.49 -2.49
N PHE A 137 -11.20 -8.72 -2.68
CA PHE A 137 -10.71 -9.82 -3.48
C PHE A 137 -11.19 -11.18 -2.96
N TYR A 138 -11.15 -11.39 -1.64
CA TYR A 138 -11.65 -12.62 -1.02
C TYR A 138 -13.16 -12.76 -1.07
N LYS A 139 -13.95 -11.69 -1.10
CA LYS A 139 -15.42 -11.80 -1.20
C LYS A 139 -15.92 -11.93 -2.64
N TYR A 140 -15.39 -11.13 -3.55
CA TYR A 140 -15.88 -11.01 -4.92
C TYR A 140 -14.90 -11.65 -5.91
N SER A 141 -13.98 -10.88 -6.48
CA SER A 141 -13.02 -11.35 -7.49
C SER A 141 -11.86 -10.36 -7.68
N TYR A 142 -10.88 -10.73 -8.50
CA TYR A 142 -9.82 -9.82 -8.93
C TYR A 142 -10.36 -8.53 -9.56
N HIS A 143 -11.32 -8.64 -10.48
CA HIS A 143 -11.87 -7.48 -11.18
C HIS A 143 -12.54 -6.48 -10.23
N ALA A 144 -13.28 -6.97 -9.23
CA ALA A 144 -13.90 -6.10 -8.23
C ALA A 144 -12.87 -5.36 -7.36
N SER A 145 -11.79 -6.05 -6.99
CA SER A 145 -10.66 -5.46 -6.25
C SER A 145 -9.95 -4.36 -7.06
N GLN A 146 -9.77 -4.56 -8.37
CA GLN A 146 -9.18 -3.55 -9.25
C GLN A 146 -10.08 -2.33 -9.47
N SER A 147 -11.39 -2.52 -9.59
CA SER A 147 -12.31 -1.39 -9.70
C SER A 147 -12.26 -0.47 -8.48
N ILE A 148 -12.14 -1.03 -7.27
CA ILE A 148 -11.97 -0.24 -6.04
C ILE A 148 -10.65 0.52 -6.06
N LEU A 149 -9.58 -0.08 -6.60
CA LEU A 149 -8.29 0.59 -6.73
C LEU A 149 -8.40 1.85 -7.59
N VAL A 150 -9.06 1.74 -8.74
CA VAL A 150 -9.29 2.86 -9.66
C VAL A 150 -10.18 3.92 -9.01
N ILE A 151 -11.30 3.53 -8.40
CA ILE A 151 -12.25 4.48 -7.78
C ILE A 151 -11.57 5.30 -6.68
N ILE A 152 -10.81 4.65 -5.79
CA ILE A 152 -10.15 5.36 -4.69
C ILE A 152 -9.01 6.25 -5.21
N SER A 153 -8.23 5.78 -6.20
CA SER A 153 -7.19 6.62 -6.81
C SER A 153 -7.76 7.88 -7.45
N PHE A 154 -8.92 7.76 -8.12
CA PHE A 154 -9.63 8.89 -8.70
C PHE A 154 -10.17 9.84 -7.63
N ALA A 155 -10.76 9.29 -6.57
CA ALA A 155 -11.26 10.08 -5.44
C ALA A 155 -10.16 10.90 -4.77
N VAL A 156 -8.96 10.33 -4.59
CA VAL A 156 -7.82 11.04 -3.99
C VAL A 156 -7.33 12.18 -4.89
N ILE A 157 -7.24 11.96 -6.21
CA ILE A 157 -6.85 13.01 -7.16
C ILE A 157 -7.86 14.16 -7.12
N VAL A 158 -9.16 13.85 -7.18
CA VAL A 158 -10.24 14.85 -7.11
C VAL A 158 -10.22 15.60 -5.78
N LEU A 159 -10.02 14.91 -4.66
CA LEU A 159 -9.86 15.54 -3.34
C LEU A 159 -8.64 16.47 -3.31
N GLY A 160 -7.52 16.06 -3.90
CA GLY A 160 -6.32 16.90 -4.04
C GLY A 160 -6.63 18.24 -4.74
N PHE A 161 -7.30 18.18 -5.88
CA PHE A 161 -7.75 19.38 -6.62
C PHE A 161 -8.72 20.24 -5.82
N ILE A 162 -9.62 19.65 -5.04
CA ILE A 162 -10.55 20.40 -4.19
C ILE A 162 -9.80 21.04 -3.01
N THR A 163 -8.83 20.36 -2.42
CA THR A 163 -8.03 20.86 -1.29
C THR A 163 -7.06 21.98 -1.67
N GLU A 164 -6.62 22.08 -2.93
CA GLU A 164 -5.91 23.27 -3.41
C GLU A 164 -6.82 24.50 -3.45
N ASN A 165 -8.13 24.29 -3.62
CA ASN A 165 -9.13 25.35 -3.71
C ASN A 165 -9.79 25.68 -2.35
N ILE A 166 -9.70 24.78 -1.36
CA ILE A 166 -10.28 24.93 -0.03
C ILE A 166 -9.18 24.68 0.98
N ASP A 167 -8.94 25.65 1.87
CA ASP A 167 -7.89 25.68 2.90
C ASP A 167 -8.08 24.63 4.02
N LEU A 168 -8.38 23.37 3.66
CA LEU A 168 -8.63 22.21 4.51
C LEU A 168 -7.42 21.88 5.40
N VAL A 169 -6.23 22.30 5.00
CA VAL A 169 -4.98 22.21 5.76
C VAL A 169 -5.11 22.87 7.14
N LYS A 170 -5.97 23.88 7.29
CA LYS A 170 -6.22 24.57 8.57
C LYS A 170 -6.89 23.67 9.61
N TYR A 171 -7.74 22.73 9.19
CA TYR A 171 -8.45 21.80 10.08
C TYR A 171 -7.57 20.63 10.52
N PHE A 172 -6.63 20.20 9.67
CA PHE A 172 -5.68 19.12 10.00
C PHE A 172 -4.45 19.59 10.77
N LYS A 173 -4.18 20.90 10.84
CA LYS A 173 -3.00 21.45 11.52
C LYS A 173 -2.93 21.13 13.02
N ASN A 174 -4.07 20.90 13.67
CA ASN A 174 -4.16 20.63 15.12
C ASN A 174 -4.41 19.16 15.45
N PHE A 175 -4.34 18.27 14.46
CA PHE A 175 -4.62 16.85 14.68
C PHE A 175 -3.38 16.10 15.17
N ASP A 176 -3.50 15.38 16.29
CA ASP A 176 -2.39 14.59 16.83
C ASP A 176 -2.18 13.31 15.99
N TRP A 177 -1.12 13.33 15.19
CA TRP A 177 -0.72 12.23 14.32
C TRP A 177 -0.41 10.94 15.10
N SER A 178 -0.06 11.02 16.38
CA SER A 178 0.21 9.87 17.24
C SER A 178 -1.08 9.10 17.56
N ILE A 179 -2.17 9.82 17.82
CA ILE A 179 -3.49 9.24 18.06
C ILE A 179 -3.99 8.57 16.77
N LEU A 180 -3.79 9.21 15.61
CA LEU A 180 -4.12 8.61 14.32
C LEU A 180 -3.41 7.28 14.11
N LEU A 181 -2.10 7.25 14.38
CA LEU A 181 -1.26 6.06 14.31
C LEU A 181 -1.86 4.91 15.13
N PHE A 182 -2.25 5.19 16.37
CA PHE A 182 -2.85 4.20 17.26
C PHE A 182 -4.20 3.69 16.75
N ILE A 183 -5.10 4.58 16.35
CA ILE A 183 -6.41 4.22 15.80
C ILE A 183 -6.25 3.36 14.54
N MET A 184 -5.36 3.76 13.62
CA MET A 184 -5.14 3.05 12.37
C MET A 184 -4.52 1.67 12.58
N ALA A 185 -3.66 1.50 13.58
CA ALA A 185 -3.14 0.19 13.96
C ALA A 185 -4.25 -0.75 14.42
N ILE A 186 -5.18 -0.27 15.26
CA ILE A 186 -6.32 -1.06 15.73
C ILE A 186 -7.22 -1.45 14.56
N ILE A 187 -7.57 -0.51 13.69
CA ILE A 187 -8.45 -0.77 12.54
C ILE A 187 -7.83 -1.83 11.62
N ASN A 188 -6.51 -1.76 11.36
CA ASN A 188 -5.82 -2.76 10.54
C ASN A 188 -5.92 -4.18 11.13
N VAL A 189 -5.82 -4.32 12.46
CA VAL A 189 -6.00 -5.61 13.13
C VAL A 189 -7.44 -6.12 12.96
N VAL A 190 -8.44 -5.25 13.08
CA VAL A 190 -9.85 -5.61 12.87
C VAL A 190 -10.10 -6.07 11.43
N VAL A 191 -9.60 -5.33 10.44
CA VAL A 191 -9.76 -5.68 9.02
C VAL A 191 -9.08 -7.01 8.72
N TYR A 192 -7.90 -7.28 9.27
CA TYR A 192 -7.26 -8.59 9.15
C TYR A 192 -8.15 -9.73 9.63
N PHE A 193 -8.83 -9.58 10.78
CA PHE A 193 -9.78 -10.60 11.24
C PHE A 193 -11.00 -10.74 10.32
N ILE A 194 -11.49 -9.66 9.72
CA ILE A 194 -12.59 -9.71 8.73
C ILE A 194 -12.14 -10.46 7.48
N ASP A 195 -10.95 -10.17 6.95
CA ASP A 195 -10.42 -10.79 5.74
C ASP A 195 -10.19 -12.29 5.93
N THR A 196 -9.71 -12.71 7.11
CA THR A 196 -9.56 -14.14 7.42
C THR A 196 -10.91 -14.87 7.43
N LYS A 197 -11.99 -14.24 7.91
CA LYS A 197 -13.35 -14.79 7.84
C LYS A 197 -13.87 -14.84 6.41
N LEU A 198 -13.64 -13.79 5.62
CA LEU A 198 -14.05 -13.75 4.21
C LEU A 198 -13.34 -14.83 3.38
N TYR A 199 -12.04 -15.02 3.60
CA TYR A 199 -11.27 -16.10 2.98
C TYR A 199 -11.73 -17.49 3.45
N ALA A 200 -12.27 -17.61 4.67
CA ALA A 200 -12.81 -18.87 5.15
C ALA A 200 -14.09 -19.31 4.43
N GLY A 201 -14.89 -18.35 3.93
CA GLY A 201 -16.12 -18.60 3.18
C GLY A 201 -15.94 -18.85 1.67
N LYS A 202 -14.74 -18.61 1.13
CA LYS A 202 -14.31 -19.04 -0.21
C LYS A 202 -13.68 -20.43 -0.19
#